data_AF-A0A4R6BT67-F1
#
_entry.id   AF-A0A4R6BT67-F1
#
_cell.length_a   1.000
_cell.length_b   1.000
_cell.length_c   1.000
_cell.angle_alpha   90.00
_cell.angle_beta   90.00
_cell.angle_gamma   90.00
#
_symmetry.space_group_name_H-M   'P 1'
#
loop_
_entity.id
_entity.type
_entity.pdbx_description
1 polymer ?
#
loop_
_entity_poly.entity_id
_entity_poly.type
_entity_poly.pdbx_seq_one_letter_code
_entity_poly.pdbx_strand_id
1 'polypeptide(L)' 'MTDQLIIRYLEQHYKKHFGRIYKIRITQLKDKGYYYEFNLWKDNVVTIGESVLKIDIQLYEDKI' A
#
# COMPACT_ATOMS: atom_id res chain seq x y z
N MET A 1 -6.67 5.33 -10.35
CA MET A 1 -6.77 6.23 -9.17
C MET A 1 -6.49 5.47 -7.88
N THR A 2 -7.05 4.28 -7.69
CA THR A 2 -6.86 3.42 -6.50
C THR A 2 -5.39 3.11 -6.18
N ASP A 3 -4.58 2.77 -7.18
CA ASP A 3 -3.19 2.34 -6.97
C ASP A 3 -2.29 3.43 -6.38
N GLN A 4 -2.46 4.69 -6.80
CA GLN A 4 -1.67 5.80 -6.27
C GLN A 4 -2.01 6.11 -4.82
N LEU A 5 -3.29 5.99 -4.44
CA LEU A 5 -3.73 6.18 -3.06
C LEU A 5 -3.16 5.08 -2.16
N ILE A 6 -3.21 3.82 -2.61
CA ILE A 6 -2.62 2.68 -1.90
C ILE A 6 -1.10 2.88 -1.74
N ILE A 7 -0.41 3.30 -2.80
CA ILE A 7 1.04 3.57 -2.74
C ILE A 7 1.34 4.63 -1.67
N ARG A 8 0.65 5.77 -1.69
CA ARG A 8 0.85 6.85 -0.70
C ARG A 8 0.55 6.38 0.73
N TYR A 9 -0.53 5.62 0.90
CA TYR A 9 -0.87 4.99 2.18
C TYR A 9 0.28 4.10 2.67
N LEU A 10 0.80 3.22 1.81
CA LEU A 10 1.87 2.29 2.17
C LEU A 10 3.18 3.01 2.48
N GLU A 11 3.55 4.02 1.69
CA GLU A 11 4.75 4.84 1.94
C GLU A 11 4.68 5.51 3.31
N GLN A 12 3.53 6.08 3.67
CA GLN A 12 3.31 6.69 4.98
C GLN A 12 3.25 5.65 6.11
N HIS A 13 2.58 4.53 5.88
CA HIS A 13 2.50 3.43 6.83
C HIS A 13 3.91 2.92 7.17
N TYR A 14 4.73 2.66 6.17
CA TYR A 14 6.09 2.20 6.40
C TYR A 14 7.00 3.26 7.01
N LYS A 15 6.85 4.53 6.61
CA LYS A 15 7.56 5.63 7.25
C LYS A 15 7.24 5.69 8.75
N LYS A 16 5.96 5.55 9.11
CA LYS A 16 5.50 5.60 10.50
C LYS A 16 5.97 4.40 11.33
N HIS A 17 5.92 3.19 10.78
CA HIS A 17 6.19 1.95 11.52
C HIS A 17 7.65 1.49 11.45
N PHE A 18 8.38 1.83 10.39
CA PHE A 18 9.76 1.40 10.18
C PHE A 18 10.76 2.56 10.10
N GLY A 19 10.30 3.81 10.19
CA GLY A 19 11.16 5.00 10.13
C GLY A 19 11.82 5.22 8.76
N ARG A 20 11.37 4.52 7.72
CA ARG A 20 11.97 4.53 6.38
C ARG A 20 10.91 4.74 5.31
N ILE A 21 11.24 5.58 4.33
CA ILE A 21 10.45 5.76 3.12
C ILE A 21 11.00 4.79 2.09
N TYR A 22 10.17 3.84 1.66
CA TYR A 22 10.50 2.90 0.59
C TYR A 22 9.97 3.46 -0.72
N LYS A 23 10.70 3.29 -1.81
CA LYS A 23 10.14 3.51 -3.15
C LYS A 23 9.23 2.35 -3.47
N ILE A 24 7.92 2.59 -3.49
CA ILE A 24 6.92 1.54 -3.72
C ILE A 24 6.50 1.53 -5.18
N ARG A 25 6.44 0.32 -5.75
CA ARG A 25 5.78 0.07 -7.04
C ARG A 25 4.93 -1.17 -6.95
N ILE A 26 3.62 -1.01 -7.04
CA ILE A 26 2.68 -2.14 -7.16
C ILE A 26 2.88 -2.79 -8.54
N THR A 27 3.06 -4.10 -8.57
CA THR A 27 3.23 -4.88 -9.81
C THR A 27 1.99 -5.69 -10.17
N GLN A 28 1.21 -6.06 -9.16
CA GLN A 28 -0.07 -6.72 -9.34
C GLN A 28 -0.99 -6.28 -8.21
N LEU A 29 -2.19 -5.84 -8.56
CA LEU A 29 -3.24 -5.48 -7.62
C LEU A 29 -4.46 -6.38 -7.87
N LYS A 30 -5.02 -6.95 -6.80
CA LYS A 30 -6.25 -7.73 -6.82
C LYS A 30 -7.22 -7.14 -5.80
N ASP A 31 -8.44 -6.89 -6.24
CA ASP A 31 -9.56 -6.57 -5.35
C ASP A 31 -10.16 -7.88 -4.79
N LYS A 32 -10.23 -8.00 -3.46
CA LYS A 32 -10.79 -9.15 -2.75
C LYS A 32 -12.08 -8.78 -1.99
N GLY A 33 -12.77 -7.73 -2.41
CA GLY A 33 -13.97 -7.22 -1.76
C GLY A 33 -13.64 -6.30 -0.60
N TYR A 34 -13.25 -6.87 0.54
CA TYR A 34 -12.98 -6.12 1.79
C TYR A 34 -11.55 -5.57 1.90
N TYR A 35 -10.62 -6.11 1.10
CA TYR A 35 -9.22 -5.73 1.10
C TYR A 35 -8.65 -5.77 -0.31
N TYR A 36 -7.52 -5.10 -0.50
CA TYR A 36 -6.67 -5.28 -1.67
C TYR A 36 -5.53 -6.23 -1.33
N GLU A 37 -5.24 -7.15 -2.24
CA GLU A 37 -4.05 -7.99 -2.22
C GLU A 37 -3.12 -7.54 -3.34
N PHE A 38 -1.83 -7.36 -3.06
CA PHE A 38 -0.87 -6.91 -4.06
C PHE A 38 0.51 -7.53 -3.91
N ASN A 39 1.19 -7.58 -5.05
CA ASN A 39 2.63 -7.75 -5.14
C ASN A 39 3.25 -6.38 -5.38
N LEU A 40 4.40 -6.12 -4.76
CA LEU A 40 5.03 -4.81 -4.84
C LEU A 40 6.55 -4.92 -4.71
N TRP A 41 7.25 -3.96 -5.33
CA TRP A 41 8.65 -3.70 -5.05
C TRP A 41 8.79 -2.67 -3.92
N LYS A 42 9.52 -3.02 -2.87
CA LYS A 42 10.08 -2.10 -1.86
C LYS A 42 11.54 -1.89 -2.20
N ASP A 43 11.86 -0.78 -2.83
CA ASP A 43 13.18 -0.53 -3.40
C ASP A 43 13.61 -1.68 -4.34
N ASN A 44 14.50 -2.56 -3.89
CA ASN A 44 15.03 -3.69 -4.66
C ASN A 44 14.51 -5.05 -4.18
N VAL A 45 13.54 -5.08 -3.25
CA VAL A 45 12.97 -6.30 -2.70
C VAL A 45 11.55 -6.47 -3.22
N VAL A 46 11.26 -7.62 -3.84
CA VAL A 46 9.90 -8.00 -4.21
C VAL A 46 9.20 -8.59 -2.99
N THR A 47 8.01 -8.09 -2.68
CA THR A 47 7.11 -8.67 -1.68
C THR A 47 5.86 -9.18 -2.39
N ILE A 48 5.44 -10.40 -2.04
CA ILE A 48 4.34 -11.11 -2.68
C ILE A 48 3.22 -11.33 -1.66
N GLY A 49 1.99 -11.04 -2.06
CA GLY A 49 0.79 -11.35 -1.27
C GLY A 49 0.57 -10.44 -0.06
N GLU A 50 1.04 -9.19 -0.09
CA GLU A 50 0.65 -8.23 0.95
C GLU A 50 -0.79 -7.79 0.77
N SER A 51 -1.43 -7.42 1.88
CA SER A 51 -2.83 -7.03 1.90
C SER A 51 -3.07 -5.78 2.73
N VAL A 52 -3.99 -4.94 2.28
CA VAL A 52 -4.49 -3.76 3.02
C VAL A 52 -6.01 -3.74 2.99
N LEU A 53 -6.64 -3.49 4.14
CA LEU A 53 -8.09 -3.33 4.22
C LEU A 53 -8.52 -2.03 3.54
N LYS A 54 -9.67 -2.05 2.86
CA LYS A 54 -10.19 -0.84 2.18
C LYS A 54 -10.52 0.27 3.17
N ILE A 55 -10.96 -0.08 4.38
CA ILE A 55 -11.27 0.89 5.43
C ILE A 55 -10.03 1.68 5.89
N ASP A 56 -8.86 1.06 5.91
CA ASP A 56 -7.63 1.74 6.32
C ASP A 56 -7.21 2.79 5.28
N ILE A 57 -7.44 2.50 4.01
CA ILE A 57 -7.21 3.42 2.91
C ILE A 57 -8.20 4.58 2.96
N GLN A 58 -9.48 4.30 3.22
CA GLN A 58 -10.51 5.31 3.35
C GLN A 58 -10.24 6.25 4.54
N LEU A 59 -9.91 5.70 5.70
CA LEU A 59 -9.52 6.48 6.88
C LEU A 59 -8.23 7.29 6.68
N TYR A 60 -7.39 6.92 5.71
CA TYR A 60 -6.21 7.69 5.31
C TYR A 60 -6.58 8.82 4.34
N GLU A 61 -7.46 8.55 3.38
CA GLU A 61 -7.96 9.54 2.42
C GLU A 61 -8.71 10.68 3.14
N ASP A 62 -9.56 10.36 4.11
CA ASP A 62 -10.33 11.34 4.90
C ASP A 62 -9.45 12.28 5.77
N LYS A 63 -8.16 11.95 5.96
CA LYS A 63 -7.21 12.74 6.76
C LYS A 63 -6.40 13.73 5.94
N ILE A 64 -6.50 13.67 4.61
CA ILE A 64 -5.78 14.54 3.66
C ILE A 64 -6.74 15.62 3.17
#